data_AF-A0A6L7SV30-F1
#
_entry.id   AF-A0A6L7SV30-F1
#
_cell.length_a   1.000
_cell.length_b   1.000
_cell.length_c   1.000
_cell.angle_alpha   90.00
_cell.angle_beta   90.00
_cell.angle_gamma   90.00
#
_symmetry.space_group_name_H-M   'P 1'
#
loop_
_entity.id
_entity.type
_entity.pdbx_description
1 polymer ?
#
loop_
_entity_poly.entity_id
_entity_poly.type
_entity_poly.pdbx_seq_one_letter_code
_entity_poly.pdbx_strand_id
1 'polypeptide(L)'
;MTRILIDVEGIETAGRRLGALARAGRDLRPVFVQIGEYLIRSTRDRFRDQKSPEGVPWAPLSEAYARRKHPNRQRILTRHGDLQSQLSYRAD
;
A
#
# COMPACT_ATOMS: atom_id res chain seq x y z
N MET A 1 48.70 3.06 -4.65
CA MET A 1 48.26 3.34 -3.26
C MET A 1 47.22 4.45 -3.31
N THR A 2 45.95 4.16 -3.07
CA THR A 2 44.88 5.17 -3.08
C THR A 2 44.72 5.72 -1.66
N ARG A 3 45.10 6.98 -1.45
CA ARG A 3 44.94 7.68 -0.18
C ARG A 3 43.60 8.41 -0.22
N ILE A 4 42.65 8.02 0.62
CA ILE A 4 41.41 8.78 0.80
C ILE A 4 41.76 9.96 1.71
N LEU A 5 41.79 11.17 1.14
CA LEU A 5 41.87 12.39 1.91
C LEU A 5 40.46 12.74 2.38
N ILE A 6 40.26 12.72 3.69
CA ILE A 6 39.03 13.18 4.32
C ILE A 6 39.27 14.63 4.74
N ASP A 7 38.63 15.58 4.05
CA ASP A 7 38.66 16.99 4.43
C ASP A 7 37.50 17.33 5.39
N VAL A 8 37.58 18.52 6.01
CA VAL A 8 36.61 19.00 7.00
C VAL A 8 35.21 19.17 6.39
N GLU A 9 35.12 19.63 5.14
CA GLU A 9 33.85 19.85 4.44
C GLU A 9 33.12 18.53 4.14
N GLY A 10 33.87 17.49 3.79
CA GLY A 10 33.39 16.12 3.60
C GLY A 10 32.88 15.50 4.90
N ILE A 11 33.56 15.74 6.02
CA ILE A 11 33.11 15.29 7.36
C ILE A 11 31.80 15.97 7.74
N GLU A 12 31.69 17.28 7.56
CA GLU A 12 30.45 18.00 7.85
C GLU A 12 29.30 17.54 6.96
N THR A 13 29.57 17.34 5.66
CA THR A 13 28.58 16.84 4.71
C THR A 13 28.13 15.43 5.07
N ALA A 14 29.05 14.54 5.42
CA ALA A 14 28.73 13.20 5.90
C ALA A 14 27.92 13.24 7.20
N GLY A 15 28.29 14.08 8.16
CA GLY A 15 27.56 14.28 9.41
C GLY A 15 26.13 14.78 9.19
N ARG A 16 25.93 15.78 8.32
CA ARG A 16 24.59 16.27 7.94
C ARG A 16 23.73 15.18 7.33
N ARG A 17 24.28 14.38 6.40
CA ARG A 17 23.56 13.28 5.74
C ARG A 17 23.21 12.15 6.70
N LEU A 18 24.16 11.72 7.54
CA LEU A 18 23.91 10.73 8.59
C LEU A 18 22.88 11.23 9.61
N GLY A 19 22.93 12.51 9.99
CA GLY A 19 21.93 13.12 10.86
C GLY A 19 20.54 13.23 10.23
N ALA A 20 20.45 13.42 8.91
CA ALA A 20 19.18 13.35 8.18
C ALA A 20 18.63 11.91 8.13
N LEU A 21 19.47 10.92 7.86
CA LEU A 21 19.10 9.50 7.88
C LEU A 21 18.67 9.04 9.27
N ALA A 22 19.39 9.44 10.32
CA ALA A 22 19.04 9.11 11.70
C ALA A 22 17.69 9.72 12.11
N ARG A 23 17.38 10.93 11.64
CA ARG A 23 16.06 11.56 11.85
C ARG A 23 14.95 10.84 11.08
N ALA A 24 15.20 10.51 9.81
CA ALA A 24 14.25 9.74 8.99
C ALA A 24 13.97 8.34 9.56
N GLY A 25 14.99 7.68 10.14
CA GLY A 25 14.84 6.37 10.77
C GLY A 25 14.19 6.41 12.16
N ARG A 26 14.08 7.57 12.80
CA ARG A 26 13.43 7.73 14.11
C ARG A 26 11.91 7.84 14.01
N ASP A 27 11.39 8.29 12.88
CA ASP A 27 9.96 8.44 12.65
C ASP A 27 9.57 7.90 11.28
N LEU A 28 9.14 6.63 11.27
CA LEU A 28 8.66 5.96 10.06
C LEU A 28 7.18 6.19 9.79
N ARG A 29 6.46 6.94 10.64
CA ARG A 29 5.02 7.22 10.44
C ARG A 29 4.72 7.80 9.06
N PRO A 30 5.51 8.75 8.49
CA PRO A 30 5.25 9.24 7.14
C PRO A 30 5.29 8.13 6.08
N VAL A 31 6.20 7.16 6.22
CA VAL A 31 6.30 6.01 5.31
C VAL A 31 5.10 5.08 5.49
N PHE A 32 4.72 4.79 6.73
CA PHE A 32 3.56 3.95 7.01
C PHE A 32 2.24 4.56 6.56
N VAL A 33 2.08 5.89 6.64
CA VAL A 33 0.95 6.62 6.05
C VAL A 33 0.87 6.37 4.55
N GLN A 34 1.98 6.54 3.82
CA GLN A 34 2.02 6.32 2.37
C GLN A 34 1.71 4.86 2.00
N ILE A 35 2.26 3.90 2.75
CA ILE A 35 1.96 2.48 2.58
C ILE A 35 0.48 2.20 2.85
N GLY A 36 -0.08 2.75 3.92
CA GLY A 36 -1.49 2.61 4.27
C GLY A 36 -2.41 3.10 3.16
N GLU A 37 -2.19 4.33 2.68
CA GLU A 37 -2.92 4.91 1.55
C GLU A 37 -2.82 4.05 0.29
N TYR A 38 -1.62 3.57 -0.02
CA TYR A 38 -1.40 2.68 -1.14
C TYR A 38 -2.19 1.38 -1.00
N LEU A 39 -2.16 0.73 0.16
CA LEU A 39 -2.86 -0.53 0.41
C LEU A 39 -4.38 -0.38 0.32
N ILE A 40 -4.93 0.73 0.80
CA ILE A 40 -6.37 1.04 0.66
C ILE A 40 -6.74 1.18 -0.82
N ARG A 41 -6.01 2.00 -1.58
CA ARG A 41 -6.25 2.20 -3.02
C ARG A 41 -6.12 0.89 -3.80
N SER A 42 -5.00 0.20 -3.62
CA SER A 42 -4.66 -1.08 -4.22
C SER A 42 -5.76 -2.13 -3.98
N THR A 43 -6.32 -2.17 -2.77
CA THR A 43 -7.41 -3.09 -2.44
C THR A 43 -8.71 -2.69 -3.12
N ARG A 44 -9.08 -1.40 -3.13
CA ARG A 44 -10.27 -0.91 -3.84
C ARG A 44 -10.19 -1.18 -5.35
N ASP A 45 -9.00 -1.01 -5.94
CA ASP A 45 -8.74 -1.34 -7.34
C ASP A 45 -8.97 -2.82 -7.62
N ARG A 46 -8.50 -3.72 -6.75
CA ARG A 46 -8.78 -5.16 -6.85
C ARG A 46 -10.27 -5.50 -6.80
N PHE A 47 -11.06 -4.84 -5.96
CA PHE A 47 -12.53 -5.01 -5.96
C PHE A 47 -13.19 -4.48 -7.23
N ARG A 48 -12.71 -3.35 -7.76
CA ARG A 48 -13.19 -2.81 -9.03
C ARG A 48 -12.91 -3.79 -10.18
N ASP A 49 -11.69 -4.31 -10.23
CA ASP A 49 -11.16 -5.10 -11.34
C ASP A 49 -11.42 -6.61 -11.18
N GLN A 50 -11.86 -7.04 -9.99
CA GLN A 50 -12.15 -8.42 -9.58
C GLN A 50 -10.95 -9.36 -9.75
N LYS A 51 -9.80 -8.92 -9.23
CA LYS A 51 -8.50 -9.62 -9.36
C LYS A 51 -7.77 -9.72 -8.02
N SER A 52 -6.96 -10.78 -7.89
CA SER A 52 -6.04 -10.96 -6.77
C SER A 52 -4.87 -9.96 -6.81
N PRO A 53 -4.04 -9.88 -5.75
CA PRO A 53 -2.81 -9.06 -5.76
C PRO A 53 -1.84 -9.41 -6.90
N GLU A 54 -1.84 -10.66 -7.34
CA GLU A 54 -1.03 -11.19 -8.44
C GLU A 54 -1.69 -10.95 -9.81
N GLY A 55 -2.88 -10.33 -9.84
CA GLY A 55 -3.62 -10.02 -11.06
C GLY A 55 -4.53 -11.14 -11.57
N VAL A 56 -4.65 -12.25 -10.82
CA VAL A 56 -5.49 -13.40 -11.21
C VAL A 56 -6.96 -13.04 -11.02
N PRO A 57 -7.83 -13.20 -12.04
CA PRO A 57 -9.26 -13.00 -11.88
C PRO A 57 -9.85 -13.85 -10.76
N TRP A 58 -10.75 -13.28 -9.96
CA TRP A 58 -11.45 -14.04 -8.93
C TRP A 58 -12.37 -15.11 -9.53
N ALA A 59 -12.63 -16.15 -8.73
CA ALA A 59 -13.59 -17.17 -9.10
C ALA A 59 -14.96 -16.54 -9.41
N PRO A 60 -15.59 -16.90 -10.53
CA PRO A 60 -16.89 -16.36 -10.89
C PRO A 60 -17.96 -16.81 -9.89
N LEU A 61 -19.03 -16.02 -9.80
CA LEU A 61 -20.22 -16.44 -9.08
C LEU A 61 -20.84 -17.66 -9.78
N SER A 62 -21.39 -18.59 -9.00
CA SER A 62 -22.24 -19.64 -9.58
C SER A 62 -23.47 -19.01 -10.23
N GLU A 63 -23.91 -19.59 -11.34
CA GLU A 63 -25.04 -19.06 -12.11
C GLU A 63 -26.32 -18.98 -11.25
N ALA A 64 -26.59 -20.03 -10.46
CA ALA A 64 -27.72 -20.08 -9.54
C ALA A 64 -27.70 -18.95 -8.50
N TYR A 65 -26.52 -18.57 -8.01
CA TYR A 65 -26.38 -17.48 -7.05
C TYR A 65 -26.50 -16.11 -7.72
N ALA A 66 -25.89 -15.91 -8.89
CA ALA A 66 -26.00 -14.67 -9.67
C ALA A 66 -27.46 -14.34 -10.04
N ARG A 67 -28.29 -15.35 -10.30
CA ARG A 67 -29.74 -15.22 -10.54
C ARG A 67 -30.54 -14.75 -9.31
N ARG A 68 -30.04 -14.92 -8.09
CA ARG A 68 -30.74 -14.52 -6.86
C ARG A 68 -30.14 -13.30 -6.18
N LYS A 69 -28.87 -13.00 -6.41
CA LYS A 69 -28.14 -11.90 -5.78
C LYS A 69 -28.75 -10.55 -6.19
N HIS A 70 -29.04 -9.67 -5.24
CA HIS A 70 -29.38 -8.27 -5.49
C HIS A 70 -28.91 -7.41 -4.31
N PRO A 71 -28.31 -6.23 -4.54
CA PRO A 71 -27.89 -5.66 -5.82
C PRO A 71 -26.57 -6.30 -6.34
N ASN A 72 -26.02 -5.73 -7.42
CA ASN A 72 -24.69 -6.06 -7.96
C ASN A 72 -24.54 -7.51 -8.45
N ARG A 73 -25.51 -8.05 -9.21
CA ARG A 73 -25.55 -9.45 -9.71
C ARG A 73 -24.26 -9.97 -10.33
N GLN A 74 -23.50 -9.10 -10.99
CA GLN A 74 -22.27 -9.43 -11.71
C GLN A 74 -20.98 -9.16 -10.92
N ARG A 75 -21.06 -8.56 -9.72
CA ARG A 75 -19.90 -8.28 -8.89
C ARG A 75 -19.63 -9.42 -7.90
N ILE A 76 -18.43 -9.99 -8.01
CA ILE A 76 -17.83 -10.96 -7.10
C ILE A 76 -17.39 -10.22 -5.83
N LEU A 77 -17.61 -10.85 -4.67
CA LEU A 77 -17.33 -10.31 -3.32
C LEU A 77 -17.98 -8.95 -2.95
N THR A 78 -18.80 -8.37 -3.83
CA THR A 78 -19.47 -7.08 -3.57
C THR A 78 -20.98 -7.22 -3.68
N ARG A 79 -21.70 -7.27 -2.56
CA ARG A 79 -23.17 -7.10 -2.54
C ARG A 79 -23.55 -5.64 -2.34
N HIS A 80 -23.22 -5.05 -1.18
CA HIS A 80 -23.46 -3.63 -0.90
C HIS A 80 -22.17 -2.80 -0.83
N GLY A 81 -21.01 -3.45 -0.82
CA GLY A 81 -19.71 -2.77 -0.73
C GLY A 81 -19.23 -2.57 0.71
N ASP A 82 -19.84 -3.23 1.69
CA ASP A 82 -19.48 -3.06 3.11
C ASP A 82 -18.02 -3.45 3.38
N LEU A 83 -17.58 -4.57 2.81
CA LEU A 83 -16.21 -5.07 2.99
C LEU A 83 -15.14 -4.06 2.51
N GLN A 84 -15.39 -3.39 1.39
CA GLN A 84 -14.46 -2.39 0.83
C GLN A 84 -14.58 -1.02 1.50
N SER A 85 -15.76 -0.68 2.04
CA SER A 85 -15.99 0.61 2.71
C SER A 85 -15.39 0.65 4.11
N GLN A 86 -15.27 -0.50 4.76
CA GLN A 86 -14.68 -0.67 6.09
C GLN A 86 -13.14 -0.73 6.08
N LEU A 87 -12.50 -0.61 4.92
CA LEU A 87 -11.04 -0.59 4.83
C LEU A 87 -10.48 0.69 5.45
N SER A 88 -9.64 0.54 6.46
CA SER A 88 -8.92 1.61 7.15
C SER A 88 -7.51 1.16 7.51
N TYR A 89 -6.57 2.09 7.62
CA TYR A 89 -5.25 1.85 8.20
C TYR A 89 -5.04 2.72 9.43
N ARG A 90 -4.09 2.33 10.27
CA ARG A 90 -3.56 3.13 11.38
C ARG A 90 -2.04 3.18 11.25
N ALA A 91 -1.47 4.34 11.52
CA ALA A 91 -0.04 4.63 11.42
C ALA A 91 0.37 5.53 12.59
N ASP A 92 0.10 5.06 13.80
CA ASP A 92 0.49 5.68 15.07
C ASP A 92 1.94 5.35 15.49
#